data_AF-A0A4Q4TK28-F1
#
_entry.id   AF-A0A4Q4TK28-F1
#
_cell.length_a   1.000
_cell.length_b   1.000
_cell.length_c   1.000
_cell.angle_alpha   90.00
_cell.angle_beta   90.00
_cell.angle_gamma   90.00
#
_symmetry.space_group_name_H-M   'P 1'
#
loop_
_entity.id
_entity.type
_entity.pdbx_description
1 polymer ?
#
loop_
_entity_poly.entity_id
_entity_poly.type
_entity_poly.pdbx_seq_one_letter_code
_entity_poly.pdbx_strand_id
1 'polypeptide(L)'
;MIERMITTAESPSFQPWPSAAILSEDSLASLGAPAGRKITRLGNVFNAGVGGDKYENLLYRLVGDDSAERQLPGLLDILQGRDIDIWVVHAGTNNLHPKRGLTDVDVNKLRLVLEAALRISRAETNLLLTGLFYRKDIADHLVDDANQKLETLVESINENFGSRTARVLFSAPPELICKDTHFDDNVHLSREGYRLWVESLFPSILKALAVTRAQ
;
A
#
# COMPACT_ATOMS: atom_id res chain seq x y z
N MET A 1 -10.49 -4.82 -9.75
CA MET A 1 -9.85 -3.65 -10.38
C MET A 1 -9.61 -2.63 -9.27
N ILE A 2 -8.40 -2.57 -8.66
CA ILE A 2 -7.96 -1.28 -8.11
C ILE A 2 -8.04 -0.33 -9.29
N GLU A 3 -8.77 0.78 -9.11
CA GLU A 3 -8.89 1.86 -10.07
C GLU A 3 -7.48 2.21 -10.56
N ARG A 4 -7.10 1.72 -11.74
CA ARG A 4 -5.75 1.86 -12.29
C ARG A 4 -5.57 3.32 -12.68
N MET A 5 -4.43 3.94 -12.33
CA MET A 5 -4.02 5.14 -13.05
C MET A 5 -3.91 4.78 -14.53
N ILE A 6 -4.70 5.46 -15.36
CA ILE A 6 -4.51 5.49 -16.79
C ILE A 6 -3.36 6.48 -17.02
N THR A 7 -2.45 6.17 -17.94
CA THR A 7 -1.23 6.95 -18.24
C THR A 7 -1.48 8.46 -18.29
N THR A 8 -0.47 9.23 -17.83
CA THR A 8 -0.35 10.71 -17.82
C THR A 8 -1.35 11.49 -16.97
N ALA A 9 -1.01 11.68 -15.68
CA ALA A 9 -1.47 12.75 -14.78
C ALA A 9 -2.98 12.99 -14.59
N GLU A 10 -3.85 12.28 -15.32
CA GLU A 10 -5.28 12.23 -15.11
C GLU A 10 -5.60 10.98 -14.30
N SER A 11 -6.01 11.21 -13.06
CA SER A 11 -6.47 10.14 -12.19
C SER A 11 -7.83 10.54 -11.64
N PRO A 12 -8.85 9.66 -11.66
CA PRO A 12 -10.13 9.91 -10.99
C PRO A 12 -9.99 9.94 -9.45
N SER A 13 -8.76 10.09 -8.96
CA SER A 13 -8.24 9.90 -7.61
C SER A 13 -8.71 10.97 -6.63
N PHE A 14 -10.01 11.08 -6.44
CA PHE A 14 -10.67 11.63 -5.25
C PHE A 14 -12.04 10.98 -5.03
N GLN A 15 -12.40 9.93 -5.78
CA GLN A 15 -13.63 9.17 -5.55
C GLN A 15 -13.59 8.50 -4.16
N PRO A 16 -14.76 8.32 -3.52
CA PRO A 16 -14.82 7.64 -2.23
C PRO A 16 -14.24 6.22 -2.31
N TRP A 17 -13.30 5.91 -1.42
CA TRP A 17 -12.70 4.59 -1.29
C TRP A 17 -13.19 3.86 -0.02
N PRO A 18 -13.44 2.55 -0.07
CA PRO A 18 -13.49 1.74 -1.29
C PRO A 18 -14.68 2.13 -2.16
N SER A 19 -14.68 1.77 -3.44
CA SER A 19 -15.81 2.08 -4.33
C SER A 19 -17.03 1.21 -4.01
N ALA A 20 -18.23 1.71 -4.34
CA ALA A 20 -19.49 0.98 -4.11
C ALA A 20 -19.58 -0.34 -4.89
N ALA A 21 -18.79 -0.47 -5.95
CA ALA A 21 -18.70 -1.71 -6.73
C ALA A 21 -17.87 -2.80 -6.04
N ILE A 22 -16.97 -2.43 -5.12
CA ILE A 22 -16.15 -3.38 -4.35
C ILE A 22 -16.82 -3.73 -3.03
N LEU A 23 -17.17 -2.74 -2.20
CA LEU A 23 -17.96 -2.96 -0.99
C LEU A 23 -19.30 -2.24 -1.09
N SER A 24 -20.40 -2.94 -0.85
CA SER A 24 -21.72 -2.32 -0.73
C SER A 24 -21.85 -1.57 0.60
N GLU A 25 -22.90 -0.73 0.73
CA GLU A 25 -23.20 -0.06 2.00
C GLU A 25 -23.54 -1.07 3.11
N ASP A 26 -24.19 -2.18 2.76
CA ASP A 26 -24.49 -3.26 3.71
C ASP A 26 -23.19 -3.91 4.23
N SER A 27 -22.24 -4.21 3.34
CA SER A 27 -20.92 -4.73 3.75
C SER A 27 -20.18 -3.75 4.67
N LEU A 28 -20.22 -2.45 4.36
CA LEU A 28 -19.63 -1.42 5.22
C LEU A 28 -20.30 -1.34 6.60
N ALA A 29 -21.62 -1.44 6.66
CA ALA A 29 -22.36 -1.48 7.91
C ALA A 29 -21.98 -2.73 8.73
N SER A 30 -21.87 -3.90 8.10
CA SER A 30 -21.44 -5.14 8.74
C SER A 30 -20.01 -5.05 9.29
N LEU A 31 -19.08 -4.39 8.59
CA LEU A 31 -17.71 -4.17 9.10
C LEU A 31 -17.67 -3.28 10.34
N GLY A 32 -18.58 -2.29 10.43
CA GLY A 32 -18.64 -1.36 11.56
C GLY A 32 -19.38 -1.90 12.79
N ALA A 33 -20.26 -2.88 12.60
CA ALA A 33 -21.15 -3.40 13.63
C ALA A 33 -20.41 -3.95 14.88
N PRO A 34 -19.33 -4.76 14.76
CA PRO A 34 -18.62 -5.29 15.94
C PRO A 34 -18.04 -4.20 16.83
N ALA A 35 -17.68 -3.05 16.25
CA ALA A 35 -17.10 -1.93 16.98
C ALA A 35 -18.14 -0.88 17.40
N GLY A 36 -19.43 -1.08 17.06
CA GLY A 36 -20.51 -0.13 17.30
C GLY A 36 -20.33 1.19 16.54
N ARG A 37 -19.61 1.19 15.42
CA ARG A 37 -19.24 2.41 14.68
C ARG A 37 -19.84 2.39 13.29
N LYS A 38 -20.37 3.52 12.84
CA LYS A 38 -20.69 3.70 11.43
C LYS A 38 -19.38 3.91 10.67
N ILE A 39 -19.01 2.94 9.83
CA ILE A 39 -17.89 3.11 8.89
C ILE A 39 -18.40 3.83 7.65
N THR A 40 -17.73 4.91 7.27
CA THR A 40 -17.99 5.66 6.04
C THR A 40 -16.81 5.54 5.10
N ARG A 41 -17.05 5.54 3.79
CA ARG A 41 -16.00 5.58 2.77
C ARG A 41 -15.09 6.79 2.99
N LEU A 42 -13.81 6.62 2.70
CA LEU A 42 -12.81 7.67 2.72
C LEU A 42 -12.95 8.52 1.47
N GLY A 43 -13.22 9.81 1.64
CA GLY A 43 -13.03 10.78 0.58
C GLY A 43 -11.55 11.10 0.39
N ASN A 44 -11.24 11.84 -0.67
CA ASN A 44 -9.92 12.41 -0.94
C ASN A 44 -8.77 11.40 -1.04
N VAL A 45 -9.04 10.18 -1.52
CA VAL A 45 -8.00 9.16 -1.70
C VAL A 45 -7.28 9.35 -3.03
N PHE A 46 -5.97 9.58 -2.94
CA PHE A 46 -5.10 9.71 -4.09
C PHE A 46 -4.44 8.36 -4.44
N ASN A 47 -4.70 7.82 -5.64
CA ASN A 47 -4.07 6.59 -6.10
C ASN A 47 -2.89 6.90 -7.04
N ALA A 48 -1.69 6.51 -6.62
CA ALA A 48 -0.43 6.65 -7.37
C ALA A 48 0.11 5.31 -7.91
N GLY A 49 -0.68 4.24 -7.87
CA GLY A 49 -0.28 2.90 -8.29
C GLY A 49 -0.17 2.75 -9.81
N VAL A 50 0.95 2.16 -10.27
CA VAL A 50 1.17 1.84 -11.69
C VAL A 50 1.44 0.34 -11.83
N GLY A 51 0.79 -0.28 -12.83
CA GLY A 51 0.96 -1.70 -13.10
C GLY A 51 2.39 -2.04 -13.52
N GLY A 52 2.94 -3.14 -12.99
CA GLY A 52 4.29 -3.59 -13.32
C GLY A 52 5.42 -2.92 -12.52
N ASP A 53 5.10 -1.97 -11.64
CA ASP A 53 6.08 -1.30 -10.80
C ASP A 53 6.90 -2.26 -9.93
N LYS A 54 8.21 -2.08 -9.99
CA LYS A 54 9.17 -2.52 -8.96
C LYS A 54 9.56 -1.36 -8.06
N TYR A 55 10.22 -1.62 -6.93
CA TYR A 55 10.69 -0.57 -6.01
C TYR A 55 11.55 0.50 -6.70
N GLU A 56 12.35 0.13 -7.69
CA GLU A 56 13.14 1.04 -8.51
C GLU A 56 12.26 2.03 -9.30
N ASN A 57 11.11 1.55 -9.82
CA ASN A 57 10.16 2.39 -10.53
C ASN A 57 9.44 3.35 -9.57
N LEU A 58 9.18 2.92 -8.32
CA LEU A 58 8.66 3.79 -7.27
C LEU A 58 9.67 4.90 -6.96
N LEU A 59 10.94 4.55 -6.70
CA LEU A 59 11.99 5.51 -6.42
C LEU A 59 12.18 6.52 -7.55
N TYR A 60 12.22 6.04 -8.80
CA TYR A 60 12.29 6.90 -9.98
C TYR A 60 11.14 7.90 -10.02
N ARG A 61 9.89 7.49 -9.76
CA ARG A 61 8.74 8.41 -9.77
C ARG A 61 8.66 9.32 -8.55
N LEU A 62 9.20 8.89 -7.41
CA LEU A 62 9.31 9.74 -6.23
C LEU A 62 10.21 10.94 -6.50
N VAL A 63 11.36 10.72 -7.15
CA VAL A 63 12.36 11.76 -7.43
C VAL A 63 12.04 12.53 -8.73
N GLY A 64 11.51 11.87 -9.75
CA GLY A 64 11.32 12.45 -11.08
C GLY A 64 12.56 12.32 -11.96
N ASP A 65 12.58 13.09 -13.04
CA ASP A 65 13.67 13.12 -14.03
C ASP A 65 13.90 14.57 -14.48
N ASP A 66 14.89 15.22 -13.89
CA ASP A 66 15.25 16.62 -14.14
C ASP A 66 16.20 16.79 -15.33
N SER A 67 16.45 15.72 -16.08
CA SER A 67 17.25 15.81 -17.31
C SER A 67 16.64 16.79 -18.29
N ALA A 68 17.50 17.44 -19.09
CA ALA A 68 17.10 18.41 -20.09
C ALA A 68 16.06 17.87 -21.09
N GLU A 69 16.00 16.54 -21.27
CA GLU A 69 15.12 15.86 -22.20
C GLU A 69 13.70 15.62 -21.65
N ARG A 70 13.53 15.45 -20.33
CA ARG A 70 12.25 15.02 -19.74
C ARG A 70 11.59 16.05 -18.84
N GLN A 71 12.36 16.69 -17.96
CA GLN A 71 11.85 17.67 -16.98
C GLN A 71 10.57 17.21 -16.26
N LEU A 72 10.57 15.97 -15.78
CA LEU A 72 9.42 15.35 -15.11
C LEU A 72 9.53 15.57 -13.59
N PRO A 73 8.62 16.33 -12.97
CA PRO A 73 8.63 16.54 -11.52
C PRO A 73 8.37 15.21 -10.78
N GLY A 74 9.07 15.03 -9.67
CA GLY A 74 8.89 13.89 -8.78
C GLY A 74 7.62 13.99 -7.95
N LEU A 75 7.09 12.85 -7.54
CA LEU A 75 5.93 12.80 -6.65
C LEU A 75 6.24 13.43 -5.28
N LEU A 76 7.49 13.38 -4.81
CA LEU A 76 7.89 14.04 -3.56
C LEU A 76 7.68 15.55 -3.64
N ASP A 77 8.09 16.19 -4.73
CA ASP A 77 7.94 17.64 -4.91
C ASP A 77 6.46 18.05 -4.97
N ILE A 78 5.63 17.23 -5.63
CA ILE A 78 4.19 17.47 -5.78
C ILE A 78 3.45 17.35 -4.43
N LEU A 79 3.87 16.38 -3.61
CA LEU A 79 3.20 16.02 -2.36
C LEU A 79 3.82 16.66 -1.11
N GLN A 80 5.00 17.26 -1.22
CA GLN A 80 5.63 17.96 -0.11
C GLN A 80 4.75 19.10 0.41
N GLY A 81 4.58 19.16 1.73
CA GLY A 81 3.74 20.16 2.39
C GLY A 81 2.24 19.94 2.23
N ARG A 82 1.80 18.83 1.62
CA ARG A 82 0.39 18.42 1.63
C ARG A 82 0.04 17.77 2.97
N ASP A 83 -1.19 18.00 3.43
CA ASP A 83 -1.74 17.37 4.63
C ASP A 83 -2.14 15.92 4.36
N ILE A 84 -1.14 15.04 4.26
CA ILE A 84 -1.36 13.61 4.08
C ILE A 84 -1.64 12.99 5.45
N ASP A 85 -2.81 12.37 5.61
CA ASP A 85 -3.18 11.69 6.84
C ASP A 85 -2.55 10.30 6.95
N ILE A 86 -2.49 9.57 5.83
CA ILE A 86 -1.92 8.21 5.78
C ILE A 86 -1.35 7.89 4.39
N TRP A 87 -0.27 7.12 4.38
CA TRP A 87 0.23 6.42 3.20
C TRP A 87 -0.16 4.94 3.25
N VAL A 88 -0.63 4.38 2.13
CA VAL A 88 -0.85 2.94 1.99
C VAL A 88 0.05 2.43 0.88
N VAL A 89 0.97 1.52 1.21
CA VAL A 89 1.96 0.97 0.28
C VAL A 89 1.66 -0.50 0.05
N HIS A 90 1.28 -0.83 -1.19
CA HIS A 90 1.18 -2.19 -1.69
C HIS A 90 2.10 -2.33 -2.91
N ALA A 91 3.33 -2.79 -2.69
CA ALA A 91 4.35 -2.89 -3.72
C ALA A 91 5.35 -4.01 -3.39
N GLY A 92 5.98 -4.58 -4.42
CA GLY A 92 7.03 -5.60 -4.27
C GLY A 92 6.76 -6.90 -4.98
N THR A 93 5.51 -7.16 -5.39
CA THR A 93 5.17 -8.39 -6.13
C THR A 93 6.03 -8.56 -7.38
N ASN A 94 6.34 -7.48 -8.11
CA ASN A 94 7.20 -7.52 -9.30
C ASN A 94 8.71 -7.61 -8.99
N ASN A 95 9.11 -7.41 -7.73
CA ASN A 95 10.48 -7.66 -7.27
C ASN A 95 10.71 -9.13 -6.91
N LEU A 96 9.66 -9.94 -6.72
CA LEU A 96 9.79 -11.37 -6.45
C LEU A 96 10.40 -12.12 -7.63
N HIS A 97 11.52 -12.79 -7.37
CA HIS A 97 12.15 -13.68 -8.34
C HIS A 97 11.71 -15.14 -8.09
N PRO A 98 11.31 -15.91 -9.12
CA PRO A 98 10.76 -17.27 -8.94
C PRO A 98 11.64 -18.26 -8.18
N LYS A 99 12.96 -18.04 -8.17
CA LYS A 99 13.95 -18.90 -7.48
C LYS A 99 14.55 -18.28 -6.22
N ARG A 100 14.48 -16.96 -6.06
CA ARG A 100 15.25 -16.22 -5.04
C ARG A 100 14.35 -15.43 -4.09
N GLY A 101 13.06 -15.32 -4.39
CA GLY A 101 12.13 -14.49 -3.62
C GLY A 101 12.52 -13.01 -3.71
N LEU A 102 12.29 -12.31 -2.60
CA LEU A 102 12.65 -10.90 -2.42
C LEU A 102 14.06 -10.80 -1.84
N THR A 103 14.95 -10.04 -2.49
CA THR A 103 16.33 -9.90 -2.00
C THR A 103 16.47 -8.77 -0.98
N ASP A 104 17.51 -8.80 -0.15
CA ASP A 104 17.78 -7.72 0.82
C ASP A 104 18.05 -6.38 0.13
N VAL A 105 18.60 -6.41 -1.09
CA VAL A 105 18.78 -5.22 -1.93
C VAL A 105 17.42 -4.62 -2.31
N ASP A 106 16.40 -5.45 -2.56
CA ASP A 106 15.04 -4.98 -2.82
C ASP A 106 14.40 -4.40 -1.56
N VAL A 107 14.59 -5.05 -0.41
CA VAL A 107 14.12 -4.54 0.90
C VAL A 107 14.75 -3.17 1.21
N ASN A 108 16.04 -2.98 0.91
CA ASN A 108 16.71 -1.69 1.07
C ASN A 108 16.16 -0.60 0.14
N LYS A 109 15.76 -0.94 -1.09
CA LYS A 109 15.08 0.02 -1.97
C LYS A 109 13.71 0.40 -1.42
N LEU A 110 12.95 -0.56 -0.91
CA LEU A 110 11.69 -0.27 -0.26
C LEU A 110 11.88 0.62 0.97
N ARG A 111 12.91 0.36 1.80
CA ARG A 111 13.26 1.25 2.92
C ARG A 111 13.36 2.70 2.48
N LEU A 112 14.09 2.98 1.39
CA LEU A 112 14.22 4.33 0.84
C LEU A 112 12.87 4.93 0.43
N VAL A 113 11.98 4.14 -0.18
CA VAL A 113 10.61 4.57 -0.53
C VAL A 113 9.84 4.98 0.73
N LEU A 114 9.84 4.15 1.77
CA LEU A 114 9.09 4.38 3.00
C LEU A 114 9.65 5.58 3.78
N GLU A 115 10.97 5.66 3.92
CA GLU A 115 11.64 6.77 4.62
C GLU A 115 11.45 8.11 3.87
N ALA A 116 11.47 8.10 2.54
CA ALA A 116 11.18 9.29 1.74
C ALA A 116 9.74 9.78 1.95
N ALA A 117 8.76 8.87 1.94
CA ALA A 117 7.36 9.22 2.21
C ALA A 117 7.18 9.80 3.63
N LEU A 118 7.80 9.18 4.65
CA LEU A 118 7.77 9.68 6.03
C LEU A 118 8.41 11.05 6.17
N ARG A 119 9.52 11.31 5.46
CA ARG A 119 10.28 12.57 5.55
C ARG A 119 9.50 13.78 5.05
N ILE A 120 8.68 13.62 4.01
CA ILE A 120 7.83 14.72 3.49
C ILE A 120 6.50 14.84 4.23
N SER A 121 6.22 13.92 5.16
CA SER A 121 4.97 13.88 5.91
C SER A 121 5.07 14.58 7.26
N ARG A 122 3.92 14.96 7.82
CA ARG A 122 3.81 15.46 9.20
C ARG A 122 4.22 14.35 10.18
N ALA A 123 4.56 14.71 11.42
CA ALA A 123 5.03 13.75 12.42
C ALA A 123 3.95 12.71 12.80
N GLU A 124 2.68 13.08 12.65
CA GLU A 124 1.50 12.32 13.02
C GLU A 124 1.00 11.42 11.87
N THR A 125 1.50 11.64 10.64
CA THR A 125 1.15 10.83 9.47
C THR A 125 1.67 9.41 9.66
N ASN A 126 0.76 8.43 9.53
CA ASN A 126 1.08 7.02 9.56
C ASN A 126 1.34 6.47 8.16
N LEU A 127 2.10 5.38 8.08
CA LEU A 127 2.31 4.60 6.86
C LEU A 127 1.88 3.16 7.10
N LEU A 128 1.03 2.63 6.23
CA LEU A 128 0.60 1.23 6.23
C LEU A 128 1.26 0.48 5.08
N LEU A 129 2.23 -0.38 5.38
CA LEU A 129 2.79 -1.33 4.44
C LEU A 129 1.94 -2.60 4.46
N THR A 130 1.50 -3.05 3.28
CA THR A 130 0.76 -4.30 3.14
C THR A 130 1.66 -5.43 2.68
N GLY A 131 1.42 -6.64 3.18
CA GLY A 131 2.10 -7.83 2.70
C GLY A 131 1.68 -8.24 1.28
N LEU A 132 2.53 -9.03 0.64
CA LEU A 132 2.37 -9.57 -0.70
C LEU A 132 1.45 -10.78 -0.68
N PHE A 133 0.59 -10.90 -1.70
CA PHE A 133 -0.21 -12.10 -1.91
C PHE A 133 0.62 -13.24 -2.50
N TYR A 134 0.18 -14.47 -2.24
CA TYR A 134 0.68 -15.63 -2.97
C TYR A 134 0.40 -15.51 -4.47
N ARG A 135 1.27 -16.14 -5.27
CA ARG A 135 1.18 -16.18 -6.73
C ARG A 135 1.26 -17.61 -7.23
N LYS A 136 0.75 -17.84 -8.44
CA LYS A 136 0.82 -19.17 -9.09
C LYS A 136 2.22 -19.48 -9.61
N ASP A 137 3.02 -18.46 -9.92
CA ASP A 137 4.34 -18.57 -10.53
C ASP A 137 5.51 -18.36 -9.55
N ILE A 138 5.23 -18.16 -8.25
CA ILE A 138 6.21 -18.03 -7.18
C ILE A 138 5.87 -19.08 -6.11
N ALA A 139 6.88 -19.77 -5.58
CA ALA A 139 6.66 -20.73 -4.50
C ALA A 139 6.25 -20.03 -3.20
N ASP A 140 5.30 -20.60 -2.45
CA ASP A 140 4.69 -19.93 -1.29
C ASP A 140 5.72 -19.54 -0.22
N HIS A 141 6.69 -20.42 0.07
CA HIS A 141 7.76 -20.13 1.02
C HIS A 141 8.62 -18.91 0.65
N LEU A 142 8.71 -18.54 -0.63
CA LEU A 142 9.42 -17.32 -1.06
C LEU A 142 8.58 -16.07 -0.81
N VAL A 143 7.25 -16.19 -0.83
CA VAL A 143 6.32 -15.10 -0.49
C VAL A 143 6.27 -14.94 1.03
N ASP A 144 6.29 -16.03 1.79
CA ASP A 144 6.39 -16.03 3.25
C ASP A 144 7.66 -15.33 3.71
N ASP A 145 8.82 -15.73 3.17
CA ASP A 145 10.11 -15.09 3.43
C ASP A 145 10.09 -13.59 3.07
N ALA A 146 9.48 -13.23 1.93
CA ALA A 146 9.33 -11.84 1.56
C ALA A 146 8.48 -11.06 2.58
N ASN A 147 7.32 -11.58 2.99
CA ASN A 147 6.45 -10.94 3.97
C ASN A 147 7.12 -10.79 5.34
N GLN A 148 7.88 -11.79 5.77
CA GLN A 148 8.68 -11.71 6.99
C GLN A 148 9.72 -10.58 6.93
N LYS A 149 10.43 -10.46 5.80
CA LYS A 149 11.37 -9.35 5.58
C LYS A 149 10.70 -7.98 5.60
N LEU A 150 9.49 -7.87 5.05
CA LEU A 150 8.72 -6.63 5.06
C LEU A 150 8.28 -6.24 6.47
N GLU A 151 7.86 -7.20 7.29
CA GLU A 151 7.51 -6.96 8.69
C GLU A 151 8.74 -6.52 9.50
N THR A 152 9.86 -7.23 9.37
CA THR A 152 11.13 -6.85 10.01
C THR A 152 11.64 -5.48 9.56
N LEU A 153 11.43 -5.10 8.30
CA LEU A 153 11.73 -3.75 7.81
C LEU A 153 10.92 -2.69 8.56
N VAL A 154 9.61 -2.92 8.76
CA VAL A 154 8.73 -2.01 9.50
C VAL A 154 9.19 -1.84 10.95
N GLU A 155 9.53 -2.94 11.62
CA GLU A 155 10.10 -2.92 12.98
C GLU A 155 11.37 -2.06 13.03
N SER A 156 12.33 -2.34 12.15
CA SER A 156 13.60 -1.63 12.08
C SER A 156 13.44 -0.12 11.78
N ILE A 157 12.49 0.28 10.92
CA ILE A 157 12.21 1.70 10.69
C ILE A 157 11.68 2.35 11.97
N ASN A 158 10.73 1.72 12.66
CA ASN A 158 10.15 2.30 13.87
C ASN A 158 11.18 2.45 15.00
N GLU A 159 12.12 1.52 15.15
CA GLU A 159 13.24 1.63 16.10
C GLU A 159 14.13 2.86 15.80
N ASN A 160 14.44 3.09 14.52
CA ASN A 160 15.31 4.20 14.09
C ASN A 160 14.65 5.58 14.23
N PHE A 161 13.33 5.69 14.13
CA PHE A 161 12.64 6.97 14.20
C PHE A 161 12.43 7.51 15.63
N GLY A 162 12.83 6.77 16.68
CA GLY A 162 12.89 7.26 18.06
C GLY A 162 11.56 7.77 18.65
N SER A 163 10.45 7.51 17.96
CA SER A 163 9.11 7.97 18.33
C SER A 163 8.54 7.09 19.44
N ARG A 164 7.82 7.68 20.40
CA ARG A 164 7.08 6.93 21.44
C ARG A 164 5.94 6.07 20.85
N THR A 165 5.57 6.30 19.59
CA THR A 165 4.52 5.57 18.87
C THR A 165 5.01 5.12 17.49
N ALA A 166 4.82 3.84 17.17
CA ALA A 166 5.13 3.30 15.85
C ALA A 166 4.37 4.08 14.77
N ARG A 167 5.09 4.59 13.76
CA ARG A 167 4.55 5.38 12.64
C ARG A 167 4.32 4.54 11.40
N VAL A 168 5.08 3.45 11.26
CA VAL A 168 4.92 2.49 10.18
C VAL A 168 4.22 1.25 10.73
N LEU A 169 3.18 0.82 10.05
CA LEU A 169 2.36 -0.33 10.41
C LEU A 169 2.46 -1.37 9.30
N PHE A 170 2.48 -2.65 9.68
CA PHE A 170 2.39 -3.75 8.75
C PHE A 170 0.99 -4.37 8.77
N SER A 171 0.43 -4.66 7.60
CA SER A 171 -0.80 -5.42 7.44
C SER A 171 -0.52 -6.67 6.61
N ALA A 172 -0.53 -7.83 7.25
CA ALA A 172 -0.40 -9.11 6.58
C ALA A 172 -1.46 -9.29 5.47
N PRO A 173 -1.18 -10.07 4.41
CA PRO A 173 -2.20 -10.43 3.43
C PRO A 173 -3.30 -11.25 4.14
N PRO A 174 -4.58 -11.07 3.79
CA PRO A 174 -5.66 -11.85 4.39
C PRO A 174 -5.58 -13.32 3.99
N GLU A 175 -5.65 -14.21 4.99
CA GLU A 175 -5.60 -15.67 4.82
C GLU A 175 -6.71 -16.22 3.91
N LEU A 176 -7.85 -15.51 3.82
CA LEU A 176 -8.98 -15.89 2.99
C LEU A 176 -8.69 -15.81 1.48
N ILE A 177 -7.66 -15.07 1.06
CA ILE A 177 -7.29 -14.96 -0.35
C ILE A 177 -6.50 -16.19 -0.79
N CYS A 178 -7.21 -17.15 -1.37
CA CYS A 178 -6.63 -18.27 -2.08
C CYS A 178 -6.15 -17.89 -3.50
N LYS A 179 -4.88 -18.20 -3.83
CA LYS A 179 -4.28 -17.95 -5.16
C LYS A 179 -4.95 -18.69 -6.30
N ASP A 180 -5.62 -19.81 -6.03
CA ASP A 180 -6.24 -20.63 -7.07
C ASP A 180 -7.60 -20.10 -7.53
N THR A 181 -8.34 -19.43 -6.64
CA THR A 181 -9.74 -19.03 -6.89
C THR A 181 -9.96 -17.51 -6.95
N HIS A 182 -9.08 -16.72 -6.35
CA HIS A 182 -9.27 -15.27 -6.22
C HIS A 182 -8.37 -14.44 -7.13
N PHE A 183 -7.84 -15.04 -8.19
CA PHE A 183 -6.97 -14.38 -9.17
C PHE A 183 -7.50 -14.60 -10.59
N ASP A 184 -7.50 -13.56 -11.40
CA ASP A 184 -7.85 -13.61 -12.83
C ASP A 184 -6.69 -14.17 -13.67
N ASP A 185 -5.45 -13.99 -13.20
CA ASP A 185 -4.24 -14.54 -13.80
C ASP A 185 -3.24 -14.99 -12.72
N ASN A 186 -1.94 -15.02 -13.03
CA ASN A 186 -0.92 -15.47 -12.04
C ASN A 186 -0.66 -14.46 -10.92
N VAL A 187 -1.09 -13.20 -11.08
CA VAL A 187 -0.65 -12.06 -10.24
C VAL A 187 -1.80 -11.14 -9.82
N HIS A 188 -2.82 -10.97 -10.67
CA HIS A 188 -3.90 -10.02 -10.45
C HIS A 188 -5.09 -10.68 -9.75
N LEU A 189 -5.52 -10.08 -8.64
CA LEU A 189 -6.74 -10.49 -7.94
C LEU A 189 -7.97 -10.34 -8.86
N SER A 190 -8.89 -11.29 -8.74
CA SER A 190 -10.23 -11.18 -9.29
C SER A 190 -11.03 -10.12 -8.54
N ARG A 191 -12.22 -9.76 -9.04
CA ARG A 191 -13.13 -8.84 -8.33
C ARG A 191 -13.40 -9.29 -6.89
N GLU A 192 -13.60 -10.58 -6.69
CA GLU A 192 -13.86 -11.15 -5.37
C GLU A 192 -12.62 -11.12 -4.49
N GLY A 193 -11.43 -11.41 -5.05
CA GLY A 193 -10.17 -11.24 -4.32
C GLY A 193 -9.95 -9.80 -3.84
N TYR A 194 -10.27 -8.81 -4.67
CA TYR A 194 -10.24 -7.41 -4.27
C TYR A 194 -11.25 -7.08 -3.17
N ARG A 195 -12.47 -7.65 -3.21
CA ARG A 195 -13.47 -7.47 -2.16
C ARG A 195 -12.91 -7.95 -0.81
N LEU A 196 -12.44 -9.19 -0.76
CA LEU A 196 -11.86 -9.79 0.45
C LEU A 196 -10.66 -8.99 0.98
N TRP A 197 -9.79 -8.53 0.09
CA TRP A 197 -8.67 -7.70 0.49
C TRP A 197 -9.10 -6.38 1.12
N VAL A 198 -10.06 -5.69 0.49
CA VAL A 198 -10.55 -4.41 1.00
C VAL A 198 -11.29 -4.58 2.33
N GLU A 199 -12.04 -5.66 2.54
CA GLU A 199 -12.69 -5.95 3.84
C GLU A 199 -11.66 -6.10 4.97
N SER A 200 -10.50 -6.68 4.67
CA SER A 200 -9.41 -6.82 5.63
C SER A 200 -8.60 -5.53 5.79
N LEU A 201 -8.31 -4.84 4.70
CA LEU A 201 -7.45 -3.65 4.68
C LEU A 201 -8.14 -2.43 5.29
N PHE A 202 -9.43 -2.24 5.04
CA PHE A 202 -10.11 -1.01 5.41
C PHE A 202 -10.13 -0.76 6.92
N PRO A 203 -10.45 -1.75 7.79
CA PRO A 203 -10.31 -1.60 9.23
C PRO A 203 -8.89 -1.20 9.68
N SER A 204 -7.85 -1.74 9.04
CA SER A 204 -6.45 -1.41 9.34
C SER A 204 -6.12 0.04 8.99
N ILE A 205 -6.63 0.55 7.86
CA ILE A 205 -6.51 1.96 7.49
C ILE A 205 -7.22 2.85 8.52
N LEU A 206 -8.45 2.51 8.91
CA LEU A 206 -9.20 3.30 9.90
C LEU A 206 -8.49 3.33 11.26
N LYS A 207 -7.90 2.21 11.68
CA LYS A 207 -7.09 2.14 12.90
C LYS A 207 -5.87 3.06 12.81
N ALA A 208 -5.16 3.03 11.68
CA ALA A 208 -4.01 3.90 11.44
C ALA A 208 -4.40 5.40 11.43
N LEU A 209 -5.54 5.75 10.82
CA LEU A 209 -6.05 7.13 10.84
C LEU A 209 -6.50 7.59 12.23
N ALA A 210 -7.06 6.68 13.05
CA ALA A 210 -7.48 7.01 14.41
C ALA A 210 -6.28 7.29 15.34
N VAL A 211 -5.14 6.62 15.15
CA VAL A 211 -3.91 6.91 15.89
C VAL A 211 -3.43 8.34 15.63
N THR A 212 -3.50 8.80 14.37
CA THR A 212 -3.12 10.17 13.98
C THR A 212 -4.00 11.25 14.62
N ARG A 213 -5.28 10.98 14.90
CA ARG A 213 -6.24 11.97 15.42
C ARG A 213 -6.35 12.03 16.94
N ALA A 214 -5.69 11.12 17.65
CA ALA A 214 -5.72 11.05 19.11
C ALA A 214 -4.52 11.75 19.78
N GLN A 215 -3.61 12.31 18.97
CA GLN A 215 -2.44 13.10 19.38
C GLN A 215 -2.69 14.58 19.10
#